data_AF-A0A2S2QNI0-F1
#
_entry.id   AF-A0A2S2QNI0-F1
#
_cell.length_a   1.000
_cell.length_b   1.000
_cell.length_c   1.000
_cell.angle_alpha   90.00
_cell.angle_beta   90.00
_cell.angle_gamma   90.00
#
_symmetry.space_group_name_H-M   'P 1'
#
loop_
_entity.id
_entity.type
_entity.pdbx_description
1 polymer ?
#
loop_
_entity_poly.entity_id
_entity_poly.type
_entity_poly.pdbx_seq_one_letter_code
_entity_poly.pdbx_strand_id
1 'polypeptide(L)'
;MTRGTKDISNLVVENYTFQQVENFKYLGANINQNNNMHNEIKIRISAANKGYYALEKLFKSKLLSRRSKERLYLSFLRPVLTFACETWLTTKEDEEKMACCERRVLRRIYGPILENGVYRRRTNVEVQQIYQKPGINAYLKSKRIEWAGHVWRS
;
A
#
# COMPACT_ATOMS: atom_id res chain seq x y z
N MET A 1 28.70 -13.37 16.87
CA MET A 1 28.08 -12.03 16.97
C MET A 1 26.91 -12.13 17.94
N THR A 2 27.14 -11.75 19.19
CA THR A 2 26.14 -11.71 20.26
C THR A 2 25.09 -10.67 19.88
N ARG A 3 23.85 -11.10 19.67
CA ARG A 3 22.70 -10.19 19.62
C ARG A 3 22.64 -9.50 20.98
N GLY A 4 23.08 -8.24 21.04
CA GLY A 4 22.95 -7.42 22.24
C GLY A 4 21.50 -7.49 22.72
N THR A 5 21.31 -7.83 23.98
CA THR A 5 20.03 -7.75 24.68
C THR A 5 19.46 -6.36 24.42
N LYS A 6 18.30 -6.30 23.77
CA LYS A 6 17.61 -5.03 23.53
C LYS A 6 17.28 -4.43 24.88
N ASP A 7 17.71 -3.19 25.11
CA ASP A 7 17.28 -2.42 26.27
C ASP A 7 15.77 -2.14 26.13
N ILE A 8 15.01 -2.54 27.14
CA ILE A 8 13.54 -2.42 27.23
C ILE A 8 13.19 -1.47 28.40
N SER A 9 14.13 -0.61 28.80
CA SER A 9 13.89 0.35 29.88
C SER A 9 12.91 1.45 29.45
N ASN A 10 11.95 1.73 30.31
CA ASN A 10 11.04 2.85 30.11
C ASN A 10 11.80 4.17 30.12
N LEU A 11 11.38 5.12 29.28
CA LEU A 11 11.96 6.45 29.24
C LEU A 11 11.39 7.27 30.40
N VAL A 12 12.24 7.71 31.32
CA VAL A 12 11.85 8.60 32.43
C VAL A 12 12.26 10.03 32.09
N VAL A 13 11.30 10.96 32.09
CA VAL A 13 11.52 12.40 31.87
C VAL A 13 10.87 13.14 33.03
N GLU A 14 11.68 13.76 33.88
CA GLU A 14 11.23 14.41 35.13
C GLU A 14 10.37 13.45 35.97
N ASN A 15 9.07 13.73 36.11
CA ASN A 15 8.11 12.95 36.88
C ASN A 15 7.29 11.98 36.01
N TYR A 16 7.57 11.92 34.70
CA TYR A 16 6.83 11.10 33.74
C TYR A 16 7.62 9.86 33.35
N THR A 17 6.94 8.71 33.33
CA THR A 17 7.50 7.45 32.84
C THR A 17 6.75 7.04 31.57
N PHE A 18 7.46 6.97 30.46
CA PHE A 18 6.95 6.56 29.17
C PHE A 18 7.33 5.11 28.89
N GLN A 19 6.31 4.27 28.70
CA GLN A 19 6.52 2.86 28.38
C GLN A 19 7.21 2.70 27.02
N GLN A 20 8.30 1.94 26.98
CA GLN A 20 8.88 1.52 25.71
C GLN A 20 8.05 0.37 25.12
N VAL A 21 7.60 0.53 23.87
CA VAL A 21 6.81 -0.47 23.15
C VAL A 21 7.48 -0.85 21.84
N GLU A 22 7.29 -2.09 21.39
CA GLU A 22 7.86 -2.56 20.13
C GLU A 22 7.20 -1.90 18.91
N ASN A 23 5.89 -1.67 18.98
CA ASN A 23 5.07 -1.05 17.95
C ASN A 23 4.22 0.04 18.58
N PHE A 24 4.28 1.24 18.01
CA PHE A 24 3.51 2.38 18.47
C PHE A 24 2.70 2.94 17.30
N LYS A 25 1.41 3.17 17.53
CA LYS A 25 0.54 3.78 16.53
C LYS A 25 0.46 5.28 16.76
N TYR A 26 1.00 6.06 15.83
CA TYR A 26 0.99 7.52 15.87
C TYR A 26 0.25 8.08 14.65
N LEU A 27 -0.78 8.88 14.87
CA LEU A 27 -1.62 9.49 13.82
C LEU A 27 -2.08 8.49 12.74
N GLY A 28 -2.32 7.24 13.17
CA GLY A 28 -2.77 6.16 12.32
C GLY A 28 -1.67 5.38 11.59
N ALA A 29 -0.40 5.81 11.64
CA ALA A 29 0.76 5.06 11.13
C ALA A 29 1.46 4.27 12.24
N ASN A 30 1.91 3.05 11.94
CA ASN A 30 2.62 2.19 12.87
C ASN A 30 4.13 2.38 12.77
N ILE A 31 4.73 2.84 13.85
CA ILE A 31 6.17 3.00 14.03
C ILE A 31 6.67 1.78 14.82
N ASN A 32 7.84 1.25 14.47
CA ASN A 32 8.44 0.14 15.21
C ASN A 32 9.85 0.45 15.69
N GLN A 33 10.31 -0.30 16.69
CA GLN A 33 11.65 -0.17 17.25
C GLN A 33 12.76 -0.49 16.24
N ASN A 34 12.48 -1.34 15.25
CA ASN A 34 13.46 -1.78 14.25
C ASN A 34 13.60 -0.79 13.08
N ASN A 35 12.95 0.38 13.16
CA ASN A 35 12.92 1.44 12.15
C ASN A 35 12.63 0.93 10.71
N ASN A 36 11.76 -0.06 10.56
CA ASN A 36 11.33 -0.58 9.27
C ASN A 36 9.82 -0.45 9.09
N MET A 37 9.36 -0.47 7.85
CA MET A 37 7.94 -0.19 7.53
C MET A 37 7.16 -1.45 7.14
N HIS A 38 7.73 -2.64 7.32
CA HIS A 38 7.11 -3.89 6.92
C HIS A 38 5.74 -4.11 7.59
N ASN A 39 5.64 -3.83 8.89
CA ASN A 39 4.38 -3.99 9.63
C ASN A 39 3.33 -2.97 9.18
N GLU A 40 3.72 -1.71 8.99
CA GLU A 40 2.83 -0.66 8.49
C GLU A 40 2.28 -1.01 7.11
N ILE A 41 3.15 -1.43 6.18
CA ILE A 41 2.75 -1.82 4.83
C ILE A 41 1.82 -3.04 4.86
N LYS A 42 2.08 -4.02 5.74
CA LYS A 42 1.19 -5.17 5.96
C LYS A 42 -0.19 -4.72 6.47
N ILE A 43 -0.25 -3.77 7.40
CA ILE A 43 -1.50 -3.19 7.90
C ILE A 43 -2.25 -2.50 6.78
N ARG A 44 -1.58 -1.71 5.93
CA ARG A 44 -2.20 -1.00 4.79
C ARG A 44 -2.71 -1.95 3.72
N ILE A 45 -1.95 -2.99 3.39
CA ILE A 45 -2.41 -4.05 2.49
C ILE A 45 -3.65 -4.74 3.08
N SER A 46 -3.64 -5.06 4.37
CA SER A 46 -4.81 -5.66 5.04
C SER A 46 -6.04 -4.75 4.99
N ALA A 47 -5.87 -3.45 5.26
CA ALA A 47 -6.95 -2.47 5.16
C ALA A 47 -7.48 -2.32 3.73
N ALA A 48 -6.59 -2.25 2.74
CA ALA A 48 -6.96 -2.20 1.32
C ALA A 48 -7.69 -3.49 0.88
N ASN A 49 -7.28 -4.66 1.42
CA ASN A 49 -7.97 -5.93 1.16
C ASN A 49 -9.40 -5.90 1.70
N LYS A 50 -9.60 -5.45 2.94
CA LYS A 50 -10.93 -5.31 3.53
C LYS A 50 -11.81 -4.38 2.68
N GLY A 51 -11.28 -3.23 2.27
CA GLY A 51 -11.96 -2.31 1.36
C GLY A 51 -12.28 -2.94 0.01
N TYR A 52 -11.36 -3.71 -0.57
CA TYR A 52 -11.57 -4.41 -1.84
C TYR A 52 -12.71 -5.43 -1.73
N TYR A 53 -12.77 -6.22 -0.66
CA TYR A 53 -13.84 -7.20 -0.45
C TYR A 53 -15.20 -6.52 -0.21
N ALA A 54 -15.24 -5.40 0.51
CA ALA A 54 -16.46 -4.61 0.65
C ALA A 54 -16.99 -4.11 -0.70
N LEU A 55 -16.09 -3.71 -1.60
CA LEU A 55 -16.42 -3.21 -2.95
C LEU A 55 -16.46 -4.32 -4.02
N GLU A 56 -16.33 -5.60 -3.65
CA GLU A 56 -16.10 -6.67 -4.61
C GLU A 56 -17.26 -6.80 -5.61
N LYS A 57 -18.50 -6.63 -5.14
CA LYS A 57 -19.70 -6.65 -5.99
C LYS A 57 -19.65 -5.56 -7.07
N LEU A 58 -19.14 -4.37 -6.74
CA LEU A 58 -19.00 -3.27 -7.69
C LEU A 58 -17.92 -3.57 -8.73
N PHE A 59 -16.78 -4.10 -8.30
CA PHE A 59 -15.72 -4.51 -9.23
C PHE A 59 -16.15 -5.65 -10.17
N LYS A 60 -17.01 -6.56 -9.70
CA LYS A 60 -17.58 -7.66 -10.50
C LYS A 60 -18.75 -7.23 -11.40
N SER A 61 -19.46 -6.15 -11.05
CA SER A 61 -20.69 -5.74 -11.73
C SER A 61 -20.47 -5.48 -13.22
N LYS A 62 -21.34 -6.04 -14.07
CA LYS A 62 -21.36 -5.75 -15.52
C LYS A 62 -22.01 -4.40 -15.84
N LEU A 63 -22.76 -3.83 -14.90
CA LEU A 63 -23.44 -2.53 -15.06
C LEU A 63 -22.46 -1.35 -14.97
N LEU A 64 -21.33 -1.53 -14.30
CA LEU A 64 -20.32 -0.49 -14.16
C LEU A 64 -19.26 -0.59 -15.25
N SER A 65 -18.97 0.54 -15.90
CA SER A 65 -17.88 0.65 -16.86
C SER A 65 -16.52 0.38 -16.18
N ARG A 66 -15.54 -0.06 -16.98
CA ARG A 66 -14.15 -0.21 -16.50
C ARG A 66 -13.61 1.11 -15.94
N ARG A 67 -13.91 2.23 -16.60
CA ARG A 67 -13.50 3.57 -16.16
C ARG A 67 -14.06 3.94 -14.78
N SER A 68 -15.33 3.63 -14.51
CA SER A 68 -15.95 3.89 -13.20
C SER A 68 -15.29 3.05 -12.10
N LYS A 69 -14.99 1.77 -12.40
CA LYS A 69 -14.27 0.88 -11.47
C LYS A 69 -12.83 1.32 -11.23
N GLU A 70 -12.12 1.78 -12.27
CA GLU A 70 -10.79 2.38 -12.12
C GLU A 70 -10.85 3.62 -11.22
N ARG A 71 -11.83 4.49 -11.43
CA ARG A 71 -12.03 5.68 -10.58
C ARG A 71 -12.25 5.29 -9.13
N LEU A 72 -13.08 4.27 -8.87
CA LEU A 72 -13.31 3.73 -7.54
C LEU A 72 -12.02 3.20 -6.89
N TYR A 73 -11.19 2.49 -7.65
CA TYR A 73 -9.88 2.07 -7.18
C TYR A 73 -8.98 3.28 -6.82
N LEU A 74 -8.87 4.24 -7.72
CA LEU A 74 -8.03 5.42 -7.55
C LEU A 74 -8.47 6.34 -6.42
N SER A 75 -9.78 6.49 -6.19
CA SER A 75 -10.33 7.42 -5.20
C SER A 75 -10.49 6.81 -3.82
N PHE A 76 -10.63 5.48 -3.71
CA PHE A 76 -10.90 4.82 -2.42
C PHE A 76 -9.79 3.85 -2.02
N LEU A 77 -9.50 2.83 -2.84
CA LEU A 77 -8.56 1.78 -2.45
C LEU A 77 -7.10 2.24 -2.46
N ARG A 78 -6.69 3.02 -3.47
CA ARG A 78 -5.31 3.50 -3.57
C ARG A 78 -4.95 4.38 -2.37
N PRO A 79 -5.75 5.39 -1.96
CA PRO A 79 -5.47 6.18 -0.75
C PRO A 79 -5.35 5.35 0.53
N VAL A 80 -6.20 4.33 0.70
CA VAL A 80 -6.12 3.41 1.86
C VAL A 80 -4.80 2.64 1.85
N LEU A 81 -4.35 2.20 0.67
CA LEU A 81 -3.10 1.46 0.49
C LEU A 81 -1.86 2.35 0.64
N THR A 82 -1.94 3.63 0.29
CA THR A 82 -0.78 4.56 0.21
C THR A 82 -0.76 5.61 1.31
N PHE A 83 -1.63 5.49 2.33
CA PHE A 83 -1.67 6.45 3.42
C PHE A 83 -0.29 6.54 4.11
N ALA A 84 0.22 7.76 4.28
CA ALA A 84 1.54 8.05 4.85
C ALA A 84 2.73 7.40 4.10
N CYS A 85 2.57 7.01 2.83
CA CYS A 85 3.67 6.37 2.08
C CYS A 85 4.92 7.23 1.84
N GLU A 86 4.76 8.55 2.01
CA GLU A 86 5.82 9.56 1.91
C GLU A 86 6.91 9.35 2.97
N THR A 87 6.54 8.86 4.16
CA THR A 87 7.48 8.65 5.28
C THR A 87 8.07 7.25 5.31
N TRP A 88 7.66 6.36 4.40
CA TRP A 88 8.08 4.97 4.46
C TRP A 88 9.47 4.75 3.89
N LEU A 89 10.29 3.98 4.60
CA LEU A 89 11.47 3.32 4.06
C LEU A 89 11.06 1.95 3.48
N THR A 90 10.77 1.90 2.17
CA THR A 90 10.35 0.66 1.50
C THR A 90 11.53 -0.15 0.98
N THR A 91 11.45 -1.47 1.13
CA THR A 91 12.34 -2.41 0.44
C THR A 91 11.71 -2.87 -0.88
N LYS A 92 12.49 -3.52 -1.76
CA LYS A 92 11.97 -4.12 -3.00
C LYS A 92 10.88 -5.15 -2.74
N GLU A 93 10.99 -5.90 -1.64
CA GLU A 93 9.98 -6.90 -1.26
C GLU A 93 8.64 -6.22 -0.90
N ASP A 94 8.69 -5.10 -0.18
CA ASP A 94 7.49 -4.35 0.19
C ASP A 94 6.80 -3.75 -1.04
N GLU A 95 7.59 -3.16 -1.95
CA GLU A 95 7.10 -2.64 -3.22
C GLU A 95 6.41 -3.73 -4.06
N GLU A 96 6.96 -4.95 -4.09
CA GLU A 96 6.33 -6.06 -4.82
C GLU A 96 5.02 -6.52 -4.15
N LYS A 97 4.95 -6.54 -2.80
CA LYS A 97 3.71 -6.84 -2.08
C LYS A 97 2.61 -5.82 -2.40
N MET A 98 2.95 -4.53 -2.44
CA MET A 98 2.01 -3.47 -2.81
C MET A 98 1.57 -3.58 -4.28
N ALA A 99 2.52 -3.83 -5.19
CA ALA A 99 2.23 -4.02 -6.60
C ALA A 99 1.35 -5.26 -6.85
N CYS A 100 1.58 -6.35 -6.12
CA CYS A 100 0.72 -7.53 -6.17
C CYS A 100 -0.73 -7.20 -5.76
N CYS A 101 -0.91 -6.41 -4.69
CA CYS A 101 -2.22 -5.94 -4.27
C CYS A 101 -2.92 -5.12 -5.36
N GLU A 102 -2.25 -4.12 -5.94
CA GLU A 102 -2.78 -3.31 -7.05
C GLU A 102 -3.17 -4.18 -8.26
N ARG A 103 -2.25 -5.04 -8.72
CA ARG A 103 -2.48 -5.89 -9.89
C ARG A 103 -3.64 -6.88 -9.67
N ARG A 104 -3.92 -7.30 -8.43
CA ARG A 104 -5.10 -8.12 -8.13
C ARG A 104 -6.40 -7.33 -8.36
N VAL A 105 -6.45 -6.07 -7.92
CA VAL A 105 -7.60 -5.19 -8.16
C VAL A 105 -7.76 -4.91 -9.66
N LEU A 106 -6.69 -4.51 -10.34
CA LEU A 106 -6.73 -4.19 -11.77
C LEU A 106 -7.18 -5.38 -12.63
N ARG A 107 -6.70 -6.59 -12.33
CA ARG A 107 -7.17 -7.80 -13.03
C ARG A 107 -8.65 -8.10 -12.80
N ARG A 108 -9.19 -7.74 -11.63
CA ARG A 108 -10.63 -7.85 -11.40
C ARG A 108 -11.41 -6.83 -12.25
N ILE A 109 -10.88 -5.61 -12.39
CA ILE A 109 -11.50 -4.54 -13.19
C ILE A 109 -11.51 -4.87 -14.68
N TYR A 110 -10.37 -5.29 -15.23
CA TYR A 110 -10.23 -5.56 -16.66
C TYR A 110 -10.73 -6.94 -17.08
N GLY A 111 -10.78 -7.88 -16.14
CA GLY A 111 -11.22 -9.24 -16.37
C GLY A 111 -10.19 -10.09 -17.15
N PRO A 112 -10.53 -11.36 -17.40
CA PRO A 112 -9.71 -12.26 -18.21
C PRO A 112 -9.72 -11.84 -19.68
N ILE A 113 -8.85 -12.47 -20.46
CA ILE A 113 -8.87 -12.42 -21.92
C ILE A 113 -9.31 -13.78 -22.46
N LEU A 114 -10.09 -13.77 -23.53
CA LEU A 114 -10.52 -14.95 -24.25
C LEU A 114 -9.55 -15.14 -25.43
N GLU A 115 -8.77 -16.21 -25.42
CA GLU A 115 -7.89 -16.59 -26.52
C GLU A 115 -8.23 -18.01 -26.95
N ASN A 116 -8.48 -18.20 -28.25
CA ASN A 116 -8.80 -19.50 -28.84
C ASN A 116 -9.93 -20.24 -28.10
N GLY A 117 -10.95 -19.50 -27.63
CA GLY A 117 -12.08 -20.06 -26.88
C GLY A 117 -11.80 -20.38 -25.41
N VAL A 118 -10.57 -20.16 -24.91
CA VAL A 118 -10.18 -20.43 -23.53
C VAL A 118 -9.94 -19.11 -22.78
N TYR A 119 -10.51 -18.99 -21.58
CA TYR A 119 -10.25 -17.85 -20.71
C TYR A 119 -8.90 -18.01 -20.03
N ARG A 120 -8.01 -17.01 -20.23
CA ARG A 120 -6.75 -16.91 -19.50
C ARG A 120 -6.64 -15.64 -18.66
N ARG A 121 -5.80 -15.72 -17.63
CA ARG A 121 -5.44 -14.57 -16.79
C ARG A 121 -4.52 -13.63 -17.57
N ARG A 122 -4.73 -12.32 -17.45
CA ARG A 122 -3.85 -11.31 -18.04
C ARG A 122 -2.48 -11.25 -17.35
N THR A 123 -1.44 -11.10 -18.16
CA THR A 123 -0.05 -10.94 -17.71
C THR A 123 0.16 -9.57 -17.03
N ASN A 124 1.28 -9.38 -16.33
CA ASN A 124 1.60 -8.09 -15.72
C ASN A 124 1.71 -6.97 -16.77
N VAL A 125 2.31 -7.29 -17.93
CA VAL A 125 2.53 -6.35 -19.03
C VAL A 125 1.21 -5.91 -19.64
N GLU A 126 0.31 -6.85 -19.96
CA GLU A 126 -1.01 -6.56 -20.52
C GLU A 126 -1.86 -5.68 -19.61
N VAL A 127 -1.84 -5.96 -18.30
CA VAL A 127 -2.58 -5.15 -17.33
C VAL A 127 -2.05 -3.72 -17.32
N GLN A 128 -0.73 -3.54 -17.36
CA GLN A 128 -0.11 -2.21 -17.37
C GLN A 128 -0.39 -1.45 -18.67
N GLN A 129 -0.34 -2.13 -19.82
CA GLN A 129 -0.65 -1.55 -21.14
C GLN A 129 -2.10 -1.04 -21.23
N ILE A 130 -3.05 -1.69 -20.56
CA ILE A 130 -4.45 -1.26 -20.52
C ILE A 130 -4.65 -0.15 -19.48
N TYR A 131 -3.98 -0.25 -18.33
CA TYR A 131 -4.15 0.71 -17.24
C TYR A 131 -3.65 2.12 -17.60
N GLN A 132 -2.54 2.21 -18.36
CA GLN A 132 -1.96 3.45 -18.92
C GLN A 132 -1.72 4.55 -17.89
N LYS A 133 -1.55 4.19 -16.62
CA LYS A 133 -1.31 5.10 -15.49
C LYS A 133 -0.11 4.62 -14.70
N PRO A 134 0.56 5.51 -13.94
CA PRO A 134 1.64 5.11 -13.06
C PRO A 134 1.14 4.05 -12.08
N GLY A 135 1.82 2.90 -12.05
CA GLY A 135 1.58 1.85 -11.06
C GLY A 135 1.89 2.33 -9.64
N ILE A 136 1.56 1.52 -8.66
CA ILE A 136 1.65 1.91 -7.25
C ILE A 136 3.06 2.35 -6.86
N ASN A 137 4.11 1.64 -7.30
CA ASN A 137 5.49 1.99 -6.97
C ASN A 137 5.92 3.34 -7.55
N ALA A 138 5.49 3.65 -8.78
CA ALA A 138 5.74 4.95 -9.39
C ALA A 138 4.99 6.07 -8.64
N TYR A 139 3.76 5.78 -8.20
CA TYR A 139 2.98 6.70 -7.37
C TYR A 139 3.64 6.97 -6.01
N LEU A 140 4.16 5.93 -5.32
CA LEU A 140 4.89 6.08 -4.06
C LEU A 140 6.12 6.99 -4.23
N LYS A 141 6.91 6.76 -5.29
CA LYS A 141 8.09 7.58 -5.60
C LYS A 141 7.70 9.04 -5.87
N SER A 142 6.63 9.26 -6.64
CA SER A 142 6.09 10.59 -6.90
C SER A 142 5.72 11.31 -5.60
N LYS A 143 5.07 10.62 -4.67
CA LYS A 143 4.65 11.20 -3.39
C LYS A 143 5.83 11.57 -2.49
N ARG A 144 6.87 10.74 -2.44
CA ARG A 144 8.11 11.08 -1.73
C ARG A 144 8.79 12.33 -2.27
N ILE A 145 8.83 12.49 -3.60
CA ILE A 145 9.42 13.67 -4.23
C ILE A 145 8.57 14.92 -3.95
N GLU A 146 7.25 14.79 -4.01
CA GLU A 146 6.30 15.87 -3.67
C GLU A 146 6.50 16.35 -2.22
N TRP A 147 6.63 15.40 -1.28
CA TRP A 147 6.93 15.67 0.12
C TRP A 147 8.31 16.33 0.30
N ALA A 148 9.35 15.79 -0.31
CA ALA A 148 10.69 16.38 -0.26
C ALA A 148 10.70 17.83 -0.78
N GLY A 149 9.98 18.10 -1.87
CA GLY A 149 9.82 19.46 -2.40
C GLY A 149 9.03 20.38 -1.47
N HIS A 150 8.03 19.87 -0.74
CA HIS A 150 7.30 20.63 0.27
C HIS A 150 8.22 21.04 1.44
N VAL A 151 9.01 20.08 1.95
CA VAL A 151 9.99 20.33 3.01
C VAL A 151 11.05 21.35 2.56
N TRP A 152 11.52 21.28 1.31
CA TRP A 152 12.52 22.22 0.80
C TRP A 152 12.02 23.67 0.68
N ARG A 153 10.71 23.86 0.45
CA ARG A 153 10.11 25.20 0.32
C ARG A 153 9.68 25.80 1.65
N SER A 154 9.66 25.01 2.72
CA SER A 154 9.25 25.42 4.07
C SER A 154 10.45 25.94 4.84
#